data_AF-A0A432HXZ7-F1
#
_entry.id   AF-A0A432HXZ7-F1
#
_cell.length_a   1.000
_cell.length_b   1.000
_cell.length_c   1.000
_cell.angle_alpha   90.00
_cell.angle_beta   90.00
_cell.angle_gamma   90.00
#
_symmetry.space_group_name_H-M   'P 1'
#
loop_
_entity.id
_entity.type
_entity.pdbx_description
1 polymer ?
#
loop_
_entity_poly.entity_id
_entity_poly.type
_entity_poly.pdbx_seq_one_letter_code
_entity_poly.pdbx_strand_id
1 'polypeptide(L)'
;MLALLVAGAAPRDAGAQRLNPMIALLEAGETVFGPIWGDKSPDGGVAVSRNNELDYIFYDMEHAPLDITQMRTFMQFMVDPGRILRRGQPGWERTVLVRIPAYGREMNQWMIKNILDQGAHGIIAPHIETAEQALHVVRSMRYPQRVGAADMEPAGQRGSGA
;
A
#
# COMPACT_ATOMS: atom_id res chain seq x y z
N MET A 1 -2.90 -20.50 -38.97
CA MET A 1 -3.24 -19.33 -38.12
C MET A 1 -3.45 -19.86 -36.71
N LEU A 2 -2.40 -19.89 -35.90
CA LEU A 2 -2.42 -20.44 -34.55
C LEU A 2 -2.83 -19.31 -33.60
N ALA A 3 -4.05 -19.37 -33.06
CA ALA A 3 -4.52 -18.43 -32.07
C ALA A 3 -3.88 -18.78 -30.72
N LEU A 4 -2.92 -17.96 -30.28
CA LEU A 4 -2.38 -18.01 -28.93
C LEU A 4 -3.44 -17.42 -27.99
N LEU A 5 -4.18 -18.27 -27.27
CA LEU A 5 -4.98 -17.83 -26.14
C LEU A 5 -4.01 -17.38 -25.04
N VAL A 6 -3.85 -16.07 -24.88
CA VAL A 6 -3.30 -15.51 -23.65
C VAL A 6 -4.38 -15.66 -22.59
N ALA A 7 -4.32 -16.73 -21.81
CA ALA A 7 -5.13 -16.87 -20.62
C ALA A 7 -4.70 -15.75 -19.65
N GLY A 8 -5.53 -14.72 -19.51
CA GLY A 8 -5.34 -13.72 -18.46
C GLY A 8 -5.29 -14.42 -17.11
N ALA A 9 -4.26 -14.17 -16.32
CA ALA A 9 -4.12 -14.75 -14.99
C ALA A 9 -5.38 -14.43 -14.18
N ALA A 10 -5.98 -15.46 -13.58
CA ALA A 10 -7.07 -15.28 -12.64
C ALA A 10 -6.55 -14.45 -11.44
N PRO A 11 -7.39 -13.58 -10.84
CA PRO A 11 -7.01 -12.88 -9.63
C PRO A 11 -6.57 -13.89 -8.57
N ARG A 12 -5.39 -13.67 -7.99
CA ARG A 12 -4.86 -14.51 -6.91
C ARG A 12 -5.60 -14.14 -5.63
N ASP A 13 -6.68 -14.86 -5.33
CA ASP A 13 -7.45 -14.67 -4.10
C ASP A 13 -6.73 -15.32 -2.91
N ALA A 14 -6.49 -14.53 -1.88
CA ALA A 14 -5.75 -14.94 -0.70
C ALA A 14 -6.70 -15.32 0.45
N GLY A 15 -6.53 -16.53 0.99
CA GLY A 15 -7.25 -17.04 2.15
C GLY A 15 -6.84 -16.32 3.45
N ALA A 16 -7.81 -16.13 4.36
CA ALA A 16 -7.81 -15.22 5.51
C ALA A 16 -7.88 -13.73 5.12
N GLN A 17 -8.96 -13.07 5.53
CA GLN A 17 -9.49 -11.86 4.88
C GLN A 17 -8.69 -10.58 5.21
N ARG A 18 -7.44 -10.48 4.75
CA ARG A 18 -6.68 -9.21 4.79
C ARG A 18 -7.33 -8.20 3.86
N LEU A 19 -7.50 -6.97 4.33
CA LEU A 19 -7.94 -5.84 3.49
C LEU A 19 -6.86 -5.41 2.50
N ASN A 20 -5.59 -5.68 2.83
CA ASN A 20 -4.43 -5.46 1.96
C ASN A 20 -4.08 -6.80 1.27
N PRO A 21 -4.36 -6.95 -0.03
CA PRO A 21 -4.17 -8.23 -0.73
C PRO A 21 -2.69 -8.66 -0.77
N MET A 22 -1.76 -7.71 -0.88
CA MET A 22 -0.32 -8.00 -0.84
C MET A 22 0.10 -8.68 0.47
N ILE A 23 -0.47 -8.31 1.62
CA ILE A 23 -0.14 -8.96 2.90
C ILE A 23 -0.53 -10.43 2.86
N ALA A 24 -1.73 -10.75 2.37
CA ALA A 24 -2.18 -12.13 2.34
C ALA A 24 -1.39 -12.98 1.33
N LEU A 25 -0.95 -12.41 0.21
CA LEU A 25 0.00 -13.06 -0.70
C LEU A 25 1.34 -13.35 0.00
N LEU A 26 1.91 -12.36 0.70
CA LEU A 26 3.17 -12.54 1.43
C LEU A 26 3.06 -13.57 2.56
N GLU A 27 1.94 -13.59 3.29
CA GLU A 27 1.66 -14.59 4.34
C GLU A 27 1.54 -16.02 3.78
N ALA A 28 1.06 -16.15 2.54
CA ALA A 28 1.04 -17.41 1.82
C ALA A 28 2.41 -17.83 1.23
N GLY A 29 3.45 -16.99 1.38
CA GLY A 29 4.77 -17.22 0.81
C GLY A 29 4.86 -16.93 -0.70
N GLU A 30 3.87 -16.23 -1.25
CA GLU A 30 3.82 -15.90 -2.68
C GLU A 30 4.76 -14.73 -3.02
N THR A 31 5.24 -14.72 -4.26
CA THR A 31 5.97 -13.57 -4.81
C THR A 31 4.99 -12.52 -5.34
N VAL A 32 5.24 -11.26 -5.00
CA VAL A 32 4.41 -10.12 -5.38
C VAL A 32 5.13 -9.22 -6.39
N PHE A 33 4.40 -8.73 -7.39
CA PHE A 33 4.93 -7.93 -8.49
C PHE A 33 4.27 -6.55 -8.54
N GLY A 34 5.08 -5.51 -8.76
CA GLY A 34 4.59 -4.14 -8.84
C GLY A 34 5.62 -3.16 -9.40
N PRO A 35 5.26 -2.29 -10.36
CA PRO A 35 6.16 -1.29 -10.92
C PRO A 35 6.15 0.01 -10.10
N ILE A 36 7.12 0.88 -10.38
CA ILE A 36 6.96 2.31 -10.12
C ILE A 36 5.87 2.81 -11.08
N TRP A 37 4.80 3.39 -10.52
CA TRP A 37 3.68 3.86 -11.33
C TRP A 37 3.81 5.35 -11.64
N GLY A 38 3.90 5.68 -12.92
CA GLY A 38 4.16 7.05 -13.38
C GLY A 38 2.91 7.91 -13.54
N ASP A 39 1.79 7.33 -13.97
CA ASP A 39 0.55 8.08 -14.19
C ASP A 39 -0.24 8.24 -12.88
N LYS A 40 -0.13 9.41 -12.28
CA LYS A 40 -0.77 9.76 -11.00
C LYS A 40 -2.13 10.44 -11.17
N SER A 41 -2.67 10.45 -12.39
CA SER A 41 -4.00 10.98 -12.67
C SER A 41 -5.12 10.05 -12.18
N PRO A 42 -6.37 10.52 -12.13
CA PRO A 42 -7.54 9.66 -11.95
C PRO A 42 -7.59 8.46 -12.91
N ASP A 43 -7.24 8.67 -14.18
CA ASP A 43 -7.22 7.60 -15.19
C ASP A 43 -6.15 6.55 -14.87
N GLY A 44 -4.99 6.98 -14.35
CA GLY A 44 -3.95 6.10 -13.83
C GLY A 44 -4.46 5.23 -12.68
N GLY A 45 -5.26 5.80 -11.76
CA GLY A 45 -5.90 5.05 -10.67
C GLY A 45 -6.85 3.97 -11.18
N VAL A 46 -7.69 4.31 -12.17
CA VAL A 46 -8.58 3.35 -12.83
C VAL A 46 -7.78 2.25 -13.55
N ALA A 47 -6.70 2.62 -14.23
CA ALA A 47 -5.84 1.69 -14.94
C ALA A 47 -5.20 0.67 -13.98
N VAL A 48 -4.69 1.11 -12.83
CA VAL A 48 -4.14 0.23 -11.79
C VAL A 48 -5.22 -0.72 -11.25
N SER A 49 -6.41 -0.20 -10.92
CA SER A 49 -7.52 -1.02 -10.40
C SER A 49 -7.92 -2.16 -11.34
N ARG A 50 -7.86 -1.92 -12.65
CA ARG A 50 -8.24 -2.89 -13.69
C ARG A 50 -7.12 -3.83 -14.11
N ASN A 51 -5.88 -3.54 -13.74
CA ASN A 51 -4.74 -4.36 -14.13
C ASN A 51 -4.63 -5.60 -13.23
N ASN A 52 -4.83 -6.79 -13.80
CA ASN A 52 -4.77 -8.07 -13.06
C ASN A 52 -3.36 -8.63 -12.87
N GLU A 53 -2.35 -8.02 -13.48
CA GLU A 53 -0.96 -8.46 -13.44
C GLU A 53 -0.18 -7.81 -12.29
N LEU A 54 -0.78 -6.83 -11.61
CA LEU A 54 -0.16 -6.10 -10.50
C LEU A 54 -0.63 -6.66 -9.16
N ASP A 55 0.28 -6.85 -8.22
CA ASP A 55 -0.04 -7.14 -6.82
C ASP A 55 0.02 -5.84 -5.99
N TYR A 56 0.95 -4.96 -6.34
CA TYR A 56 1.08 -3.63 -5.75
C TYR A 56 1.54 -2.58 -6.78
N ILE A 57 1.47 -1.32 -6.40
CA ILE A 57 2.19 -0.24 -7.06
C ILE A 57 3.11 0.47 -6.09
N PHE A 58 4.24 0.94 -6.62
CA PHE A 58 5.12 1.87 -5.95
C PHE A 58 4.76 3.28 -6.43
N TYR A 59 4.12 4.03 -5.54
CA TYR A 59 3.75 5.43 -5.73
C TYR A 59 4.87 6.34 -5.21
N ASP A 60 5.65 6.93 -6.11
CA ASP A 60 6.83 7.72 -5.74
C ASP A 60 6.49 9.18 -5.39
N MET A 61 6.93 9.66 -4.24
CA MET A 61 6.90 11.08 -3.84
C MET A 61 8.28 11.58 -3.35
N GLU A 62 9.36 10.81 -3.56
CA GLU A 62 10.74 11.25 -3.33
C GLU A 62 11.29 11.98 -4.56
N HIS A 63 11.13 11.41 -5.75
CA HIS A 63 11.59 12.01 -7.01
C HIS A 63 10.45 12.55 -7.87
N ALA A 64 9.31 12.77 -7.26
CA ALA A 64 8.16 13.41 -7.85
C ALA A 64 7.51 14.36 -6.84
N PRO A 65 6.56 15.22 -7.25
CA PRO A 65 5.93 16.15 -6.32
C PRO A 65 5.34 15.44 -5.09
N LEU A 66 5.60 16.01 -3.92
CA LEU A 66 4.91 15.65 -2.67
C LEU A 66 3.46 16.19 -2.73
N ASP A 67 2.62 15.56 -3.55
CA ASP A 67 1.22 15.94 -3.73
C ASP A 67 0.28 14.90 -3.10
N ILE A 68 -0.06 15.15 -1.84
CA ILE A 68 -0.94 14.31 -1.04
C ILE A 68 -2.38 14.35 -1.56
N THR A 69 -2.81 15.47 -2.17
CA THR A 69 -4.15 15.64 -2.71
C THR A 69 -4.33 14.82 -3.98
N GLN A 70 -3.34 14.87 -4.88
CA GLN A 70 -3.31 14.02 -6.07
C GLN A 70 -3.26 12.55 -5.68
N MET A 71 -2.41 12.16 -4.72
CA MET A 71 -2.35 10.78 -4.23
C MET A 71 -3.70 10.31 -3.67
N ARG A 72 -4.36 11.10 -2.83
CA ARG A 72 -5.69 10.78 -2.31
C ARG A 72 -6.71 10.61 -3.44
N THR A 73 -6.69 11.50 -4.43
CA THR A 73 -7.59 11.45 -5.59
C THR A 73 -7.33 10.20 -6.44
N PHE A 74 -6.07 9.92 -6.74
CA PHE A 74 -5.64 8.70 -7.43
C PHE A 74 -6.17 7.45 -6.73
N MET A 75 -6.02 7.36 -5.41
CA MET A 75 -6.54 6.23 -4.63
C MET A 75 -8.06 6.16 -4.69
N GLN A 76 -8.80 7.27 -4.62
CA GLN A 76 -10.27 7.25 -4.77
C GLN A 76 -10.70 6.64 -6.12
N PHE A 77 -9.98 6.93 -7.20
CA PHE A 77 -10.26 6.38 -8.52
C PHE A 77 -9.79 4.93 -8.72
N MET A 78 -9.04 4.36 -7.77
CA MET A 78 -8.78 2.92 -7.74
C MET A 78 -9.98 2.11 -7.23
N VAL A 79 -10.95 2.73 -6.55
CA VAL A 79 -12.12 2.02 -6.01
C VAL A 79 -13.06 1.61 -7.14
N ASP A 80 -13.29 0.30 -7.30
CA ASP A 80 -14.29 -0.25 -8.22
C ASP A 80 -15.43 -0.94 -7.43
N PRO A 81 -16.58 -0.26 -7.23
CA PRO A 81 -17.72 -0.84 -6.50
C PRO A 81 -18.25 -2.12 -7.14
N GLY A 82 -18.20 -2.24 -8.47
CA GLY A 82 -18.66 -3.42 -9.18
C GLY A 82 -17.80 -4.64 -8.87
N ARG A 83 -16.47 -4.47 -8.79
CA ARG A 83 -15.56 -5.54 -8.34
C ARG A 83 -15.74 -5.89 -6.88
N ILE A 84 -15.87 -4.90 -6.00
CA ILE A 84 -16.14 -5.12 -4.57
C ILE A 84 -17.41 -5.96 -4.39
N LEU A 85 -18.49 -5.63 -5.10
CA LEU A 85 -19.74 -6.38 -5.06
C LEU A 85 -19.59 -7.82 -5.58
N ARG A 86 -18.85 -8.04 -6.67
CA ARG A 86 -18.60 -9.38 -7.23
C ARG A 86 -17.73 -10.25 -6.32
N ARG A 87 -16.70 -9.67 -5.68
CA ARG A 87 -15.83 -10.37 -4.71
C ARG A 87 -16.57 -10.64 -3.39
N GLY A 88 -17.57 -9.83 -3.06
CA GLY A 88 -18.30 -9.94 -1.79
C GLY A 88 -17.49 -9.52 -0.57
N GLN A 89 -16.41 -8.75 -0.77
CA GLN A 89 -15.48 -8.33 0.29
C GLN A 89 -15.03 -6.88 0.09
N PRO A 90 -15.07 -6.04 1.14
CA PRO A 90 -14.51 -4.69 1.10
C PRO A 90 -12.98 -4.73 0.99
N GLY A 91 -12.40 -3.75 0.32
CA GLY A 91 -10.96 -3.62 0.19
C GLY A 91 -10.52 -3.21 -1.20
N TRP A 92 -9.21 -3.13 -1.36
CA TRP A 92 -8.56 -2.62 -2.56
C TRP A 92 -8.13 -3.77 -3.46
N GLU A 93 -8.21 -3.57 -4.78
CA GLU A 93 -7.75 -4.56 -5.76
C GLU A 93 -6.22 -4.69 -5.75
N ARG A 94 -5.53 -3.57 -5.50
CA ARG A 94 -4.06 -3.45 -5.57
C ARG A 94 -3.53 -2.69 -4.38
N THR A 95 -2.41 -3.14 -3.85
CA THR A 95 -1.74 -2.47 -2.73
C THR A 95 -1.00 -1.23 -3.23
N VAL A 96 -1.10 -0.13 -2.48
CA VAL A 96 -0.39 1.13 -2.79
C VAL A 96 0.67 1.36 -1.73
N LEU A 97 1.93 1.22 -2.13
CA LEU A 97 3.08 1.55 -1.30
C LEU A 97 3.59 2.93 -1.70
N VAL A 98 3.62 3.86 -0.75
CA VAL A 98 4.01 5.24 -1.01
C VAL A 98 5.44 5.47 -0.56
N ARG A 99 6.32 5.89 -1.48
CA ARG A 99 7.65 6.37 -1.09
C ARG A 99 7.58 7.82 -0.69
N ILE A 100 7.98 8.08 0.54
CA ILE A 100 8.03 9.42 1.10
C ILE A 100 9.38 10.09 0.75
N PRO A 101 9.44 11.43 0.64
CA PRO A 101 10.70 12.13 0.40
C PRO A 101 11.62 12.19 1.63
N ALA A 102 11.07 11.99 2.84
CA ALA A 102 11.86 12.02 4.05
C ALA A 102 12.75 10.78 4.18
N TYR A 103 14.04 10.99 4.44
CA TYR A 103 15.03 9.95 4.59
C TYR A 103 14.94 9.32 5.98
N GLY A 104 15.48 8.11 6.12
CA GLY A 104 15.55 7.40 7.41
C GLY A 104 16.09 8.26 8.55
N ARG A 105 17.18 9.00 8.30
CA ARG A 105 17.84 9.88 9.29
C ARG A 105 16.97 11.01 9.84
N GLU A 106 15.90 11.39 9.13
CA GLU A 106 15.01 12.49 9.55
C GLU A 106 13.92 12.05 10.53
N MET A 107 13.72 10.74 10.74
CA MET A 107 12.76 10.20 11.71
C MET A 107 11.37 10.85 11.58
N ASN A 108 10.89 11.05 10.35
CA ASN A 108 9.75 11.93 10.08
C ASN A 108 8.38 11.24 10.31
N GLN A 109 7.99 11.14 11.57
CA GLN A 109 6.74 10.50 12.00
C GLN A 109 5.49 11.21 11.46
N TRP A 110 5.48 12.55 11.40
CA TRP A 110 4.34 13.33 10.90
C TRP A 110 4.00 12.96 9.46
N MET A 111 5.01 12.83 8.60
CA MET A 111 4.82 12.52 7.18
C MET A 111 4.27 11.11 7.00
N ILE A 112 4.83 10.13 7.73
CA ILE A 112 4.34 8.75 7.75
C ILE A 112 2.86 8.71 8.16
N LYS A 113 2.52 9.37 9.27
CA LYS A 113 1.13 9.47 9.72
C LYS A 113 0.24 10.11 8.64
N ASN A 114 0.65 11.24 8.08
CA ASN A 114 -0.16 11.99 7.14
C ASN A 114 -0.48 11.18 5.87
N ILE A 115 0.50 10.47 5.33
CA ILE A 115 0.35 9.60 4.15
C ILE A 115 -0.59 8.43 4.45
N LEU A 116 -0.40 7.75 5.59
CA LEU A 116 -1.27 6.64 5.97
C LEU A 116 -2.71 7.09 6.28
N ASP A 117 -2.90 8.32 6.78
CA ASP A 117 -4.24 8.88 7.01
C ASP A 117 -4.99 9.15 5.70
N GLN A 118 -4.30 9.14 4.55
CA GLN A 118 -4.94 9.24 3.23
C GLN A 118 -5.35 7.89 2.64
N GLY A 119 -5.09 6.80 3.35
CA GLY A 119 -5.44 5.45 2.91
C GLY A 119 -4.30 4.67 2.25
N ALA A 120 -3.08 5.22 2.21
CA ALA A 120 -1.90 4.47 1.75
C ALA A 120 -1.76 3.16 2.55
N HIS A 121 -1.39 2.08 1.87
CA HIS A 121 -1.35 0.75 2.47
C HIS A 121 -0.03 0.43 3.15
N GLY A 122 1.03 1.15 2.78
CA GLY A 122 2.36 1.01 3.32
C GLY A 122 3.27 2.16 2.90
N ILE A 123 4.43 2.23 3.54
CA ILE A 123 5.45 3.25 3.31
C ILE A 123 6.70 2.58 2.76
N ILE A 124 7.28 3.19 1.72
CA ILE A 124 8.65 2.95 1.29
C ILE A 124 9.47 4.09 1.87
N ALA A 125 10.27 3.82 2.89
CA ALA A 125 11.15 4.82 3.49
C ALA A 125 12.52 4.78 2.78
N PRO A 126 12.94 5.85 2.09
CA PRO A 126 14.23 5.87 1.44
C PRO A 126 15.36 6.03 2.46
N HIS A 127 16.56 5.60 2.07
CA HIS A 127 17.79 5.81 2.84
C HIS A 127 17.70 5.35 4.32
N ILE A 128 17.22 4.12 4.54
CA ILE A 128 17.31 3.44 5.84
C ILE A 128 18.67 2.77 5.95
N GLU A 129 19.50 3.28 6.85
CA GLU A 129 20.90 2.90 7.08
C GLU A 129 21.11 2.21 8.43
N THR A 130 20.15 2.31 9.35
CA THR A 130 20.24 1.70 10.69
C THR A 130 18.96 0.97 11.10
N ALA A 131 19.10 -0.01 11.99
CA ALA A 131 17.97 -0.73 12.58
C ALA A 131 17.03 0.21 13.37
N GLU A 132 17.58 1.25 14.00
CA GLU A 132 16.81 2.28 14.70
C GLU A 132 15.92 3.07 13.74
N GLN A 133 16.42 3.43 12.56
CA GLN A 133 15.63 4.09 11.51
C GLN A 133 14.50 3.18 11.02
N ALA A 134 14.78 1.90 10.76
CA ALA A 134 13.76 0.93 10.38
C ALA A 134 12.69 0.77 11.48
N LEU A 135 13.10 0.63 12.73
CA LEU A 135 12.22 0.51 13.88
C LEU A 135 11.33 1.75 14.04
N HIS A 136 11.88 2.95 13.86
CA HIS A 136 11.12 4.19 13.89
C HIS A 136 10.01 4.22 12.82
N VAL A 137 10.29 3.79 11.59
CA VAL A 137 9.28 3.71 10.52
C VAL A 137 8.16 2.75 10.93
N VAL A 138 8.49 1.53 11.39
CA VAL A 138 7.49 0.55 11.82
C VAL A 138 6.61 1.10 12.95
N ARG A 139 7.21 1.70 13.97
CA ARG A 139 6.47 2.30 15.10
C ARG A 139 5.56 3.44 14.64
N SER A 140 6.01 4.26 13.70
CA SER A 140 5.24 5.37 13.12
C SER A 140 4.03 4.92 12.31
N MET A 141 4.05 3.69 11.77
CA MET A 141 2.93 3.12 11.00
C MET A 141 1.83 2.52 11.89
N ARG A 142 2.18 2.11 13.11
CA ARG A 142 1.28 1.39 14.03
C ARG A 142 0.61 2.33 15.03
N TYR A 143 -0.69 2.14 15.25
CA TYR A 143 -1.36 2.75 16.41
C TYR A 143 -0.81 2.16 17.71
N PRO A 144 -0.85 2.90 18.84
CA PRO A 144 -0.64 2.32 20.15
C PRO A 144 -1.55 1.12 20.38
N GLN A 145 -0.96 -0.04 20.61
CA GLN A 145 -1.69 -1.28 20.83
C GLN A 145 -2.25 -1.34 22.26
N ARG A 146 -3.35 -2.08 22.44
CA ARG A 146 -3.91 -2.35 23.77
C ARG A 146 -2.97 -3.27 24.53
N VAL A 147 -2.82 -3.03 25.84
CA VAL A 147 -2.05 -3.89 26.75
C VAL A 147 -2.48 -5.35 26.57
N GLY A 148 -1.51 -6.23 26.33
CA GLY A 148 -1.74 -7.67 26.13
C GLY A 148 -2.06 -8.09 24.69
N ALA A 149 -2.00 -7.18 23.70
CA ALA A 149 -2.13 -7.56 22.29
C ALA A 149 -1.06 -8.57 21.88
N ALA A 150 -1.41 -9.55 21.04
CA ALA A 150 -0.46 -10.57 20.58
C ALA A 150 0.75 -9.97 19.84
N ASP A 151 0.58 -8.77 19.28
CA ASP A 151 1.58 -8.01 18.54
C ASP A 151 2.03 -6.75 19.30
N MET A 152 2.19 -6.81 20.64
CA MET A 152 2.61 -5.65 21.45
C MET A 152 3.84 -4.93 20.92
N GLU A 153 4.88 -5.70 20.53
CA GLU A 153 6.15 -5.13 20.09
C GLU A 153 6.29 -5.09 18.56
N PRO A 154 6.92 -4.05 18.00
CA PRO A 154 7.25 -2.79 18.67
C PRO A 154 6.02 -1.92 18.95
N ALA A 155 6.05 -1.18 20.07
CA ALA A 155 4.97 -0.26 20.45
C ALA A 155 4.75 0.85 19.41
N GLY A 156 3.52 0.95 18.92
CA GLY A 156 3.09 1.93 17.92
C GLY A 156 3.01 3.35 18.45
N GLN A 157 3.28 4.31 17.56
CA GLN A 157 3.34 5.74 17.87
C GLN A 157 2.39 6.57 16.99
N ARG A 158 1.70 5.96 16.01
CA ARG A 158 0.77 6.67 15.13
C ARG A 158 -0.39 7.24 15.95
N GLY A 159 -0.61 8.55 15.88
CA GLY A 159 -1.76 9.17 16.53
C GLY A 159 -3.09 8.70 15.93
N SER A 160 -4.04 8.30 16.79
CA SER A 160 -5.36 7.76 16.44
C SER A 160 -6.40 8.82 16.05
N GLY A 161 -6.19 10.09 16.40
CA GLY A 161 -7.16 11.16 16.16
C GLY A 161 -8.45 11.04 17.00
N ALA A 162 -8.44 10.14 18.00
CA ALA A 162 -9.48 9.96 19.01
C ALA A 162 -9.09 10.65 20.32
#